data_AF-A0A7S0PQT1-F1
#
_entry.id   AF-A0A7S0PQT1-F1
#
_cell.length_a   1.000
_cell.length_b   1.000
_cell.length_c   1.000
_cell.angle_alpha   90.00
_cell.angle_beta   90.00
_cell.angle_gamma   90.00
#
_symmetry.space_group_name_H-M   'P 1'
#
loop_
_entity.id
_entity.type
_entity.pdbx_description
1 polymer ?
#
loop_
_entity_poly.entity_id
_entity_poly.type
_entity_poly.pdbx_seq_one_letter_code
_entity_poly.pdbx_strand_id
1 'polypeptide(L)'
;MTKHQLVTHDGELLEAPLASYLETLGATQWSSKYQVVAIMGPQSSGKSTLMNHVFGTDFQMMDESRGRSQTTKGVWLAKSPKDNAYGPTLVMDLEGTDGRERGEDDTKFE
;
A
#
# COMPACT_ATOMS: atom_id res chain seq x y z
N MET A 1 -9.45 -6.44 7.09
CA MET A 1 -9.87 -5.56 5.98
C MET A 1 -9.25 -6.09 4.70
N THR A 2 -9.94 -5.92 3.57
CA THR A 2 -9.37 -6.32 2.27
C THR A 2 -8.32 -5.29 1.85
N LYS A 3 -7.13 -5.78 1.52
CA LYS A 3 -6.04 -5.01 0.89
C LYS A 3 -5.79 -5.63 -0.48
N HIS A 4 -5.39 -4.79 -1.42
CA HIS A 4 -5.19 -5.16 -2.80
C HIS A 4 -3.75 -4.84 -3.19
N GLN A 5 -3.06 -5.76 -3.85
CA GLN A 5 -1.75 -5.47 -4.43
C GLN A 5 -1.99 -4.74 -5.75
N LEU A 6 -1.61 -3.46 -5.81
CA LEU A 6 -1.76 -2.62 -7.00
C LEU A 6 -0.64 -2.90 -8.00
N VAL A 7 0.60 -2.92 -7.51
CA VAL A 7 1.80 -3.19 -8.32
C VAL A 7 2.54 -4.36 -7.71
N THR A 8 2.95 -5.33 -8.52
CA THR A 8 3.75 -6.47 -8.07
C THR A 8 5.19 -6.05 -7.74
N HIS A 9 5.97 -6.97 -7.17
CA HIS A 9 7.41 -6.73 -6.95
C HIS A 9 8.17 -6.47 -8.27
N ASP A 10 7.72 -7.10 -9.36
CA ASP A 10 8.35 -7.02 -10.67
C ASP A 10 7.92 -5.77 -11.47
N GLY A 11 7.05 -4.93 -10.89
CA GLY A 11 6.59 -3.68 -11.50
C GLY A 11 5.33 -3.82 -12.36
N GLU A 12 4.63 -4.96 -12.31
CA GLU A 12 3.40 -5.17 -13.08
C GLU A 12 2.20 -4.52 -12.37
N LEU A 13 1.42 -3.70 -13.10
CA LEU A 13 0.18 -3.10 -12.62
C LEU A 13 -0.99 -4.09 -12.78
N LEU A 14 -1.67 -4.41 -11.68
CA LEU A 14 -2.79 -5.36 -11.66
C LEU A 14 -4.15 -4.67 -11.94
N GLU A 15 -4.32 -4.13 -13.15
CA GLU A 15 -5.50 -3.32 -13.52
C GLU A 15 -6.85 -4.03 -13.40
N ALA A 16 -7.00 -5.22 -13.99
CA ALA A 16 -8.26 -5.95 -13.95
C ALA A 16 -8.65 -6.36 -12.51
N PRO A 17 -7.73 -6.90 -11.68
CA PRO A 17 -7.96 -7.09 -10.26
C PRO A 17 -8.31 -5.82 -9.47
N LEU A 18 -7.72 -4.66 -9.83
CA LEU A 18 -8.02 -3.38 -9.19
C LEU A 18 -9.47 -2.96 -9.43
N ALA A 19 -9.97 -3.09 -10.66
CA ALA A 19 -11.36 -2.75 -10.98
C ALA A 19 -12.35 -3.54 -10.12
N SER A 20 -12.19 -4.86 -10.04
CA SER A 20 -13.03 -5.71 -9.19
C SER A 20 -12.91 -5.35 -7.71
N TYR A 21 -11.70 -5.02 -7.24
CA TYR A 21 -11.51 -4.58 -5.86
C TYR A 21 -12.26 -3.28 -5.58
N LEU A 22 -12.17 -2.26 -6.44
CA LEU A 22 -12.89 -1.00 -6.29
C LEU A 22 -14.42 -1.17 -6.33
N GLU A 23 -14.93 -2.09 -7.15
CA GLU A 23 -16.34 -2.46 -7.16
C GLU A 23 -16.78 -3.02 -5.80
N THR A 24 -15.98 -3.91 -5.18
CA THR A 24 -16.30 -4.44 -3.84
C THR A 24 -16.33 -3.36 -2.75
N LEU A 25 -15.64 -2.24 -2.95
CA LEU A 25 -15.64 -1.09 -2.04
C LEU A 25 -16.79 -0.11 -2.31
N GLY A 26 -17.58 -0.33 -3.36
CA GLY A 26 -18.65 0.57 -3.79
C GLY A 26 -18.14 1.87 -4.43
N ALA A 27 -16.98 1.83 -5.11
CA ALA A 27 -16.31 3.03 -5.64
C ALA A 27 -17.16 3.85 -6.62
N THR A 28 -18.09 3.20 -7.32
CA THR A 28 -19.04 3.85 -8.23
C THR A 28 -19.93 4.89 -7.55
N GLN A 29 -20.16 4.75 -6.24
CA GLN A 29 -21.01 5.66 -5.45
C GLN A 29 -20.26 6.90 -4.95
N TRP A 30 -18.93 6.95 -5.08
CA TRP A 30 -18.14 8.02 -4.47
C TRP A 30 -18.24 9.34 -5.24
N SER A 31 -18.67 9.32 -6.51
CA SER A 31 -18.87 10.53 -7.35
C SER A 31 -17.68 11.51 -7.27
N SER A 32 -16.46 10.99 -7.39
CA SER A 32 -15.18 11.73 -7.25
C SER A 32 -14.86 12.28 -5.85
N LYS A 33 -15.67 11.96 -4.83
CA LYS A 33 -15.43 12.28 -3.41
C LYS A 33 -14.67 11.14 -2.74
N TYR A 34 -13.38 11.05 -3.05
CA TYR A 34 -12.45 10.14 -2.38
C TYR A 34 -11.08 10.78 -2.30
N GLN A 35 -10.25 10.29 -1.40
CA GLN A 35 -8.87 10.73 -1.23
C GLN A 35 -7.94 9.54 -1.41
N VAL A 36 -6.74 9.79 -1.93
CA VAL A 36 -5.68 8.80 -2.01
C VAL A 36 -4.48 9.34 -1.23
N VAL A 37 -3.98 8.55 -0.29
CA VAL A 37 -2.79 8.88 0.51
C VAL A 37 -1.75 7.81 0.26
N ALA A 38 -0.55 8.22 -0.17
CA ALA A 38 0.57 7.31 -0.35
C ALA A 38 1.69 7.63 0.65
N ILE A 39 2.42 6.61 1.09
CA ILE A 39 3.62 6.76 1.91
C ILE A 39 4.84 6.17 1.20
N MET A 40 5.93 6.92 1.19
CA MET A 40 7.19 6.54 0.58
C MET A 40 8.35 6.77 1.56
N GLY A 41 9.42 6.01 1.40
CA GLY A 41 10.63 6.17 2.20
C GLY A 41 11.40 4.85 2.41
N PRO A 42 12.54 4.91 3.12
CA PRO A 42 13.47 3.79 3.28
C PRO A 42 12.83 2.48 3.75
N GLN A 43 13.44 1.34 3.41
CA GLN A 43 12.99 0.04 3.91
C GLN A 43 13.11 0.00 5.45
N SER A 44 12.13 -0.62 6.11
CA SER A 44 12.10 -0.75 7.58
C SER A 44 12.03 0.57 8.37
N SER A 45 11.52 1.67 7.77
CA SER A 45 11.31 2.96 8.45
C SER A 45 9.97 3.11 9.19
N GLY A 46 9.17 2.04 9.27
CA GLY A 46 7.88 2.04 9.98
C GLY A 46 6.68 2.56 9.16
N LYS A 47 6.79 2.63 7.82
CA LYS A 47 5.71 3.08 6.93
C LYS A 47 4.38 2.35 7.16
N SER A 48 4.36 1.03 7.00
CA SER A 48 3.17 0.20 7.16
C SER A 48 2.59 0.31 8.58
N THR A 49 3.46 0.39 9.59
CA THR A 49 3.07 0.64 10.98
C THR A 49 2.34 1.97 11.13
N LEU A 50 2.87 3.05 10.56
CA LEU A 50 2.25 4.37 10.59
C LEU A 50 0.90 4.38 9.88
N MET A 51 0.81 3.79 8.68
CA MET A 51 -0.45 3.75 7.93
C MET A 51 -1.53 2.96 8.67
N ASN A 52 -1.16 1.83 9.28
CA ASN A 52 -2.07 1.04 10.10
C ASN A 52 -2.61 1.81 11.31
N HIS A 53 -1.76 2.59 12.00
CA HIS A 53 -2.20 3.40 13.14
C HIS A 53 -3.06 4.61 12.71
N VAL A 54 -2.60 5.36 11.70
CA VAL A 54 -3.24 6.61 11.27
C VAL A 54 -4.56 6.34 10.55
N PHE A 55 -4.63 5.34 9.68
CA PHE A 55 -5.81 5.05 8.88
C PHE A 55 -6.60 3.84 9.35
N GLY A 56 -6.09 3.05 10.30
CA GLY A 56 -6.77 1.82 10.76
C GLY A 56 -6.69 0.68 9.76
N THR A 57 -5.72 0.72 8.83
CA THR A 57 -5.46 -0.36 7.87
C THR A 57 -4.73 -1.54 8.52
N ASP A 58 -4.53 -2.60 7.74
CA ASP A 58 -3.84 -3.83 8.18
C ASP A 58 -2.81 -4.30 7.13
N PHE A 59 -1.92 -3.38 6.72
CA PHE A 59 -0.76 -3.72 5.90
C PHE A 59 0.19 -4.63 6.67
N GLN A 60 0.89 -5.49 5.93
CA GLN A 60 1.83 -6.42 6.54
C GLN A 60 2.93 -5.63 7.27
N MET A 61 3.12 -5.92 8.55
CA MET A 61 4.18 -5.35 9.36
C MET A 61 5.32 -6.37 9.50
N MET A 62 6.53 -5.87 9.76
CA MET A 62 7.69 -6.74 9.96
C MET A 62 7.45 -7.56 11.23
N ASP A 63 7.66 -8.87 11.14
CA ASP A 63 7.66 -9.75 12.31
C ASP A 63 9.07 -9.80 12.89
N GLU A 64 9.30 -9.08 13.99
CA GLU A 64 10.60 -9.01 14.68
C GLU A 64 11.14 -10.39 15.07
N SER A 65 10.26 -11.38 15.29
CA SER A 65 10.64 -12.74 15.67
C SER A 65 11.28 -13.54 14.52
N ARG A 66 11.08 -13.11 13.27
CA ARG A 66 11.60 -13.77 12.05
C ARG A 66 12.85 -13.09 11.47
N GLY A 67 13.37 -12.07 12.14
CA GLY A 67 14.51 -11.28 11.66
C GLY A 67 14.12 -10.18 10.67
N ARG A 68 15.08 -9.31 10.35
CA ARG A 68 14.88 -8.20 9.40
C ARG A 68 14.78 -8.76 7.99
N SER A 69 13.59 -8.69 7.40
CA SER A 69 13.35 -9.06 6.01
C SER A 69 12.39 -8.06 5.34
N GLN A 70 12.49 -7.96 4.02
CA GLN A 70 11.58 -7.13 3.24
C GLN A 70 10.11 -7.50 3.48
N THR A 71 9.35 -6.55 4.02
CA THR A 71 7.98 -6.78 4.49
C THR A 71 6.93 -6.46 3.43
N THR A 72 7.08 -5.33 2.72
CA THR A 72 6.18 -4.89 1.66
C THR A 72 6.88 -5.10 0.33
N LYS A 73 6.25 -5.85 -0.58
CA LYS A 73 6.70 -6.08 -1.95
C LYS A 73 5.72 -5.45 -2.93
N GLY A 74 6.21 -4.61 -3.83
CA GLY A 74 5.40 -3.80 -4.73
C GLY A 74 4.61 -2.70 -4.00
N VAL A 75 3.43 -2.37 -4.52
CA VAL A 75 2.55 -1.33 -3.97
C VAL A 75 1.24 -1.93 -3.54
N TRP A 76 0.82 -1.64 -2.32
CA TRP A 76 -0.43 -2.13 -1.74
C TRP A 76 -1.43 -1.00 -1.54
N LEU A 77 -2.71 -1.30 -1.77
CA LEU A 77 -3.84 -0.38 -1.65
C LEU A 77 -4.85 -0.93 -0.65
N ALA A 78 -5.30 -0.11 0.30
CA ALA A 78 -6.37 -0.45 1.24
C ALA A 78 -7.32 0.73 1.43
N LYS A 79 -8.62 0.46 1.66
CA LYS A 79 -9.56 1.50 2.09
C LYS A 79 -9.44 1.69 3.60
N SER A 80 -9.29 2.94 4.04
CA SER A 80 -9.42 3.31 5.44
C SER A 80 -10.84 3.00 5.95
N PRO A 81 -10.98 2.28 7.08
CA PRO A 81 -12.26 2.11 7.76
C PRO A 81 -12.70 3.36 8.52
N LYS A 82 -11.81 4.32 8.76
CA LYS A 82 -12.14 5.56 9.46
C LYS A 82 -12.98 6.42 8.55
N ASP A 83 -14.16 6.80 9.03
CA ASP A 83 -15.02 7.75 8.35
C ASP A 83 -14.36 9.13 8.29
N ASN A 84 -14.57 9.83 7.18
CA ASN A 84 -14.16 11.22 7.04
C ASN A 84 -15.28 12.02 6.35
N ALA A 85 -15.25 13.35 6.52
CA ALA A 85 -16.28 14.24 5.97
C ALA A 85 -16.24 14.41 4.44
N TYR A 86 -15.19 13.93 3.78
CA TYR A 86 -14.87 14.18 2.37
C TYR A 86 -15.02 12.92 1.48
N GLY A 87 -15.48 11.80 2.04
CA GLY A 87 -15.63 10.51 1.36
C GLY A 87 -14.42 9.58 1.51
N PRO A 88 -14.47 8.32 1.04
CA PRO A 88 -13.48 7.29 1.39
C PRO A 88 -12.01 7.68 1.18
N THR A 89 -11.15 7.33 2.15
CA THR A 89 -9.69 7.43 1.98
C THR A 89 -9.14 6.09 1.54
N LEU A 90 -8.52 6.06 0.36
CA LEU A 90 -7.66 4.99 -0.11
C LEU A 90 -6.23 5.26 0.35
N VAL A 91 -5.57 4.21 0.79
CA VAL A 91 -4.24 4.27 1.38
C VAL A 91 -3.31 3.38 0.60
N MET A 92 -2.17 3.92 0.17
CA MET A 92 -1.14 3.24 -0.60
C MET A 92 0.14 3.09 0.24
N ASP A 93 0.54 1.85 0.50
CA ASP A 93 1.81 1.50 1.15
C ASP A 93 2.79 1.01 0.09
N LEU A 94 3.87 1.77 -0.13
CA LEU A 94 4.89 1.46 -1.12
C LEU A 94 6.03 0.66 -0.49
N GLU A 95 6.59 -0.27 -1.27
CA GLU A 95 7.86 -0.92 -0.97
C GLU A 95 8.93 0.13 -0.62
N GLY A 96 9.77 -0.20 0.37
CA GLY A 96 10.86 0.68 0.75
C GLY A 96 11.93 0.77 -0.33
N THR A 97 12.46 1.96 -0.55
CA THR A 97 13.46 2.24 -1.59
C THR A 97 14.84 1.66 -1.26
N ASP A 98 15.19 1.55 0.02
CA ASP A 98 16.52 1.12 0.46
C ASP A 98 16.63 -0.40 0.59
N GLY A 99 16.80 -1.08 -0.55
CA GLY A 99 17.08 -2.51 -0.58
C GLY A 99 18.56 -2.80 -0.74
N ARG A 100 19.32 -2.93 0.37
CA ARG A 100 20.60 -3.68 0.31
C ARG A 100 20.42 -5.10 -0.25
N GLU A 101 19.19 -5.61 -0.21
CA GLU A 101 18.77 -6.90 -0.78
C GLU A 101 18.43 -6.85 -2.28
N ARG A 102 18.37 -5.67 -2.92
CA ARG A 102 18.05 -5.53 -4.35
C ARG A 102 19.23 -5.77 -5.30
N GLY A 103 20.48 -5.83 -4.82
CA GLY A 103 21.64 -5.89 -5.72
C GLY A 103 21.69 -4.69 -6.68
N GLU A 104 22.60 -4.67 -7.65
CA GLU A 104 22.90 -3.54 -8.55
C GLU A 104 21.75 -3.03 -9.46
N ASP A 105 20.50 -3.46 -9.26
CA ASP A 105 19.34 -3.12 -10.10
C ASP A 105 18.63 -1.81 -9.67
N ASP A 106 19.44 -0.81 -9.30
CA ASP A 106 19.06 0.46 -8.65
C ASP A 106 18.44 1.51 -9.62
N THR A 107 17.86 1.10 -10.75
CA THR A 107 17.43 2.04 -11.82
C THR A 107 15.96 1.98 -12.19
N LYS A 108 15.13 1.15 -11.56
CA LYS A 108 13.72 0.96 -11.99
C LYS A 108 12.70 1.93 -11.39
N PHE A 109 13.11 2.85 -10.53
CA PHE A 109 12.17 3.77 -9.85
C PHE A 109 12.65 5.23 -9.78
N GLU A 110 13.58 5.61 -10.66
CA GLU A 110 13.86 7.03 -10.97
C GLU A 110 13.00 7.53 -12.14
#